data_AF-A0AAD9MXV3-F1
#
_entry.id   AF-A0AAD9MXV3-F1
#
_cell.length_a   1.000
_cell.length_b   1.000
_cell.length_c   1.000
_cell.angle_alpha   90.00
_cell.angle_beta   90.00
_cell.angle_gamma   90.00
#
_symmetry.space_group_name_H-M   'P 1'
#
loop_
_entity.id
_entity.type
_entity.pdbx_description
1 polymer ?
#
loop_
_entity_poly.entity_id
_entity_poly.type
_entity_poly.pdbx_seq_one_letter_code
_entity_poly.pdbx_strand_id
1 'polypeptide(L)'
;MGFSTDKLCVFIGLLSLVHAAYSAAQHRAYLRLTKQEFTSLPADVLLQCVLSIVLACYGIVRVVGEFRAIKASLELEKRTWDTLGNRPSFYTFSHRGRFLFHSG
;
A
#
# COMPACT_ATOMS: atom_id res chain seq x y z
N MET A 1 -2.10 -4.44 13.68
CA MET A 1 -1.83 -3.96 12.30
C MET A 1 -0.75 -4.85 11.71
N GLY A 2 -1.12 -5.89 10.96
CA GLY A 2 -0.15 -6.83 10.39
C GLY A 2 0.68 -6.16 9.29
N PHE A 3 1.96 -6.52 9.18
CA PHE A 3 2.81 -6.09 8.07
C PHE A 3 2.20 -6.59 6.75
N SER A 4 1.60 -5.67 5.99
CA SER A 4 1.09 -5.96 4.65
C SER A 4 2.30 -6.18 3.73
N THR A 5 2.38 -7.32 3.06
CA THR A 5 3.53 -7.71 2.22
C THR A 5 3.81 -6.69 1.11
N ASP A 6 2.77 -6.02 0.62
CA ASP A 6 2.82 -4.88 -0.30
C ASP A 6 3.62 -3.69 0.28
N LYS A 7 3.35 -3.28 1.53
CA LYS A 7 4.08 -2.21 2.21
C LYS A 7 5.54 -2.57 2.47
N LEU A 8 5.83 -3.84 2.77
CA LEU A 8 7.21 -4.33 2.91
C LEU A 8 7.98 -4.20 1.59
N CYS A 9 7.35 -4.52 0.46
CA CYS A 9 7.97 -4.38 -0.86
C CYS A 9 8.37 -2.92 -1.16
N VAL A 10 7.48 -1.96 -0.84
CA VAL A 10 7.78 -0.53 -0.98
C VAL A 10 8.93 -0.12 -0.07
N PHE A 11 8.92 -0.55 1.19
CA PHE A 11 9.95 -0.21 2.16
C PHE A 11 11.33 -0.73 1.74
N ILE A 12 11.41 -1.98 1.27
CA ILE A 12 12.65 -2.58 0.76
C ILE A 12 13.13 -1.85 -0.50
N GLY A 13 12.22 -1.51 -1.43
CA GLY A 13 12.55 -0.73 -2.62
C GLY A 13 13.14 0.64 -2.28
N LEU A 14 12.55 1.36 -1.33
CA LEU A 14 13.04 2.66 -0.88
C LEU A 14 14.39 2.55 -0.16
N LEU A 15 14.57 1.56 0.72
CA LEU A 15 15.86 1.33 1.39
C LEU A 15 16.97 1.01 0.39
N SER A 16 16.68 0.16 -0.59
CA SER A 16 17.61 -0.19 -1.66
C SER A 16 17.98 1.03 -2.52
N LEU A 17 17.00 1.92 -2.79
CA LEU A 17 17.22 3.16 -3.53
C LEU A 17 18.09 4.15 -2.75
N VAL A 18 17.86 4.30 -1.45
CA VAL A 18 18.69 5.12 -0.55
C VAL A 18 20.13 4.58 -0.53
N HIS A 19 20.30 3.25 -0.49
CA HIS A 19 21.61 2.63 -0.56
C HIS A 19 22.32 2.96 -1.90
N ALA A 20 21.63 2.84 -3.03
CA ALA A 20 22.19 3.18 -4.34
C ALA A 20 22.58 4.67 -4.43
N ALA A 21 21.75 5.56 -3.88
CA ALA A 21 22.04 7.00 -3.82
C ALA A 21 23.27 7.30 -2.95
N TYR A 22 23.41 6.62 -1.81
CA TYR A 22 24.59 6.74 -0.95
C TYR A 22 25.85 6.27 -1.69
N SER A 23 25.82 5.10 -2.35
CA SER A 23 26.94 4.59 -3.14
C SER A 23 27.33 5.55 -4.28
N ALA A 24 26.36 6.13 -4.97
CA ALA A 24 26.59 7.12 -6.03
C ALA A 24 27.23 8.41 -5.48
N ALA A 25 26.75 8.91 -4.34
CA ALA A 25 27.30 10.10 -3.68
C ALA A 25 28.74 9.86 -3.20
N GLN A 26 28.98 8.71 -2.58
CA GLN A 26 30.31 8.30 -2.12
C GLN A 26 31.28 8.16 -3.29
N HIS A 27 30.86 7.55 -4.40
CA HIS A 27 31.70 7.43 -5.60
C HIS A 27 32.10 8.80 -6.16
N ARG A 28 31.17 9.76 -6.21
CA ARG A 28 31.49 11.14 -6.60
C ARG A 28 32.43 11.83 -5.63
N ALA A 29 32.27 11.61 -4.32
CA ALA A 29 33.18 12.16 -3.32
C ALA A 29 34.59 11.57 -3.44
N TYR A 30 34.69 10.27 -3.69
CA TYR A 30 35.96 9.56 -3.89
C TYR A 30 36.74 10.11 -5.09
N LEU A 31 36.09 10.27 -6.26
CA LEU A 31 36.72 10.82 -7.46
C LEU A 31 37.23 12.25 -7.26
N ARG A 32 36.48 13.07 -6.52
CA ARG A 32 36.91 14.43 -6.15
C ARG A 32 38.19 14.42 -5.29
N LEU A 33 38.29 13.49 -4.35
CA LEU A 33 39.45 13.34 -3.48
C LEU A 33 40.68 12.84 -4.23
N THR A 34 40.50 11.89 -5.15
CA THR A 34 41.60 11.31 -5.95
C THR A 34 41.98 12.16 -7.17
N LYS A 35 41.30 13.30 -7.38
CA LYS A 35 41.47 14.18 -8.56
C LYS A 35 41.29 13.45 -9.89
N GLN A 36 40.51 12.36 -9.89
CA GLN A 36 40.13 11.65 -11.10
C GLN A 36 38.91 12.31 -11.74
N GLU A 37 38.88 12.37 -13.06
CA GLU A 37 37.72 12.90 -13.77
C GLU A 37 36.53 11.94 -13.67
N PHE A 38 35.33 12.50 -13.51
CA PHE A 38 34.10 11.71 -13.50
C PHE A 38 33.77 11.27 -14.93
N THR A 39 34.06 10.01 -15.25
CA THR A 39 33.75 9.44 -16.56
C THR A 39 32.32 8.91 -16.61
N SER A 40 31.96 8.04 -15.67
CA SER A 40 30.64 7.40 -15.62
C SER A 40 30.36 6.79 -14.24
N LEU A 41 29.08 6.61 -13.91
CA LEU A 41 28.67 5.89 -12.71
C LEU A 41 28.94 4.38 -12.89
N PRO A 42 29.39 3.65 -11.85
CA PRO A 42 29.55 2.20 -11.94
C PRO A 42 28.25 1.52 -12.38
N ALA A 43 28.36 0.57 -13.31
CA ALA A 43 27.20 -0.12 -13.88
C ALA A 43 26.36 -0.86 -12.81
N ASP A 44 27.02 -1.36 -11.76
CA ASP A 44 26.37 -1.99 -10.61
C ASP A 44 25.42 -1.04 -9.87
N VAL A 45 25.87 0.18 -9.54
CA VAL A 45 25.05 1.20 -8.86
C VAL A 45 23.88 1.66 -9.75
N LEU A 46 24.13 1.76 -11.06
CA LEU A 46 23.08 2.09 -12.03
C LEU A 46 22.01 0.99 -12.07
N LEU A 47 22.42 -0.28 -12.16
CA LEU A 47 21.53 -1.43 -12.17
C LEU A 47 20.73 -1.53 -10.86
N GLN A 48 21.39 -1.36 -9.71
CA GLN A 48 20.73 -1.34 -8.41
C GLN A 48 19.66 -0.25 -8.36
N CYS A 49 19.97 0.97 -8.78
CA CYS A 49 19.02 2.09 -8.79
C CYS A 49 17.79 1.79 -9.66
N VAL A 50 17.98 1.26 -10.87
CA VAL A 50 16.88 0.87 -11.77
C VAL A 50 16.01 -0.21 -11.13
N LEU A 51 16.61 -1.26 -10.56
CA LEU A 51 15.89 -2.34 -9.89
C LEU A 51 15.12 -1.83 -8.66
N SER A 52 15.72 -0.94 -7.85
CA SER A 52 15.07 -0.34 -6.69
C SER A 52 13.84 0.49 -7.09
N ILE A 53 13.93 1.26 -8.18
CA ILE A 53 12.80 2.04 -8.71
C ILE A 53 11.67 1.13 -9.18
N VAL A 54 12.00 0.09 -9.97
CA VAL A 54 10.99 -0.87 -10.45
C VAL A 54 10.29 -1.56 -9.27
N LEU A 55 11.05 -1.98 -8.26
CA LEU A 55 10.51 -2.63 -7.07
C LEU A 55 9.60 -1.68 -6.26
N ALA A 56 10.01 -0.42 -6.10
CA ALA A 56 9.20 0.59 -5.40
C ALA A 56 7.89 0.89 -6.15
N CYS A 57 7.96 1.09 -7.47
CA CYS A 57 6.78 1.29 -8.31
C CYS A 57 5.82 0.09 -8.24
N TYR A 58 6.35 -1.13 -8.34
CA TYR A 58 5.56 -2.36 -8.22
C TYR A 58 4.86 -2.46 -6.86
N GLY A 59 5.58 -2.16 -5.77
CA GLY A 59 5.00 -2.12 -4.43
C GLY A 59 3.88 -1.09 -4.31
N ILE A 60 4.08 0.13 -4.82
CA ILE A 60 3.10 1.22 -4.73
C ILE A 60 1.79 0.85 -5.45
N VAL A 61 1.87 0.30 -6.67
CA VAL A 61 0.69 -0.12 -7.43
C VAL A 61 -0.14 -1.15 -6.64
N ARG A 62 0.51 -2.07 -5.93
CA ARG A 62 -0.18 -3.04 -5.07
C ARG A 62 -0.78 -2.42 -3.81
N VAL A 63 -0.13 -1.41 -3.23
CA VAL A 63 -0.64 -0.71 -2.03
C VAL A 63 -1.89 0.11 -2.33
N VAL A 64 -2.00 0.70 -3.53
CA VAL A 64 -3.17 1.50 -3.95
C VAL A 64 -4.47 0.67 -3.92
N GLY A 65 -4.35 -0.64 -4.07
CA GLY A 65 -5.47 -1.58 -3.94
C GLY A 65 -6.27 -1.74 -5.23
N GLU A 66 -7.29 -2.59 -5.15
CA GLU A 66 -8.07 -3.00 -6.30
C GLU A 66 -9.08 -1.94 -6.72
N PHE A 67 -9.32 -1.83 -8.02
CA PHE A 67 -10.38 -0.99 -8.55
C PHE A 67 -11.75 -1.52 -8.12
N ARG A 68 -12.64 -0.61 -7.70
CA ARG A 68 -14.03 -0.94 -7.41
C ARG A 68 -14.90 -0.75 -8.65
N ALA A 69 -15.88 -1.64 -8.82
CA ALA A 69 -16.83 -1.55 -9.93
C ALA A 69 -17.67 -0.27 -9.83
N ILE A 70 -17.83 0.43 -10.95
CA ILE A 70 -18.59 1.69 -11.04
C ILE A 70 -20.11 1.43 -10.92
N LYS A 71 -20.57 0.25 -11.34
CA LYS A 71 -22.00 -0.08 -11.38
C LYS A 71 -22.53 -0.36 -9.97
N ALA A 72 -23.26 0.60 -9.42
CA ALA A 72 -23.90 0.48 -8.10
C ALA A 72 -24.85 -0.72 -7.98
N SER A 73 -25.47 -1.17 -9.10
CA SER A 73 -26.37 -2.32 -9.09
C SER A 73 -25.70 -3.62 -8.65
N LEU A 74 -24.39 -3.78 -8.88
CA LEU A 74 -23.62 -4.98 -8.47
C LEU A 74 -23.42 -5.05 -6.95
N GLU A 75 -23.31 -3.90 -6.30
CA GLU A 75 -23.22 -3.82 -4.84
C GLU A 75 -24.60 -3.95 -4.18
N LEU A 76 -25.65 -3.42 -4.85
CA LEU A 76 -27.05 -3.55 -4.44
C LEU A 76 -27.58 -4.98 -4.59
N GLU A 77 -27.17 -5.74 -5.61
CA GLU A 77 -27.59 -7.15 -5.77
C GLU A 77 -27.09 -8.03 -4.61
N LYS A 78 -25.96 -7.68 -4.01
CA LYS A 78 -25.41 -8.37 -2.82
C LYS A 78 -26.14 -8.02 -1.53
N ARG A 79 -27.02 -7.00 -1.53
CA ARG A 79 -27.80 -6.58 -0.35
C ARG A 79 -29.14 -7.29 -0.34
N THR A 80 -29.45 -7.97 0.75
CA THR A 80 -30.76 -8.60 0.98
C THR A 80 -31.81 -7.57 1.43
N TRP A 81 -33.08 -7.86 1.14
CA TRP A 81 -34.22 -7.03 1.55
C TRP A 81 -34.28 -6.80 3.06
N ASP A 82 -33.90 -7.77 3.87
CA ASP A 82 -33.83 -7.63 5.34
C ASP A 82 -32.87 -6.52 5.78
N THR A 83 -31.75 -6.38 5.08
CA THR A 83 -30.75 -5.34 5.38
C THR A 83 -31.21 -3.96 4.91
N LEU A 84 -31.99 -3.89 3.84
CA LEU A 84 -32.55 -2.64 3.29
C LEU A 84 -33.78 -2.16 4.08
N GLY A 85 -34.63 -3.08 4.53
CA GLY A 85 -35.81 -2.80 5.35
C GLY A 85 -35.46 -2.34 6.77
N ASN A 86 -34.26 -2.66 7.22
CA ASN A 86 -33.72 -2.23 8.48
C ASN A 86 -33.42 -0.72 8.48
N ARG A 87 -34.28 0.09 9.12
CA ARG A 87 -34.13 1.55 9.22
C ARG A 87 -33.74 1.96 10.66
N PRO A 88 -32.45 2.20 10.94
CA PRO A 88 -31.98 2.46 12.32
C PRO A 88 -32.63 3.68 12.97
N SER A 89 -32.91 4.71 12.18
CA SER A 89 -33.57 5.94 12.65
C SER A 89 -35.01 5.73 13.13
N PHE A 90 -35.64 4.60 12.79
CA PHE A 90 -37.02 4.26 13.15
C PHE A 90 -37.12 3.03 14.04
N TYR A 91 -36.03 2.67 14.73
CA TYR A 91 -36.08 1.55 15.66
C TYR A 91 -37.00 1.83 16.84
N THR A 92 -37.90 0.88 17.09
CA THR A 92 -38.71 0.83 18.30
C THR A 92 -38.24 -0.35 19.14
N PHE A 93 -37.92 -0.09 20.41
CA PHE A 93 -37.44 -1.14 21.33
C PHE A 93 -38.58 -1.92 21.99
N SER A 94 -39.82 -1.71 21.54
CA SER A 94 -41.03 -2.37 22.03
C SER A 94 -41.37 -3.56 21.14
N HIS A 95 -40.58 -4.63 21.23
CA HIS A 95 -40.74 -5.85 20.45
C HIS A 95 -40.68 -7.10 21.35
N ARG A 96 -41.14 -8.24 20.84
CA ARG A 96 -41.23 -9.51 21.59
C ARG A 96 -39.88 -9.99 22.14
N GLY A 97 -38.78 -9.64 21.47
CA GLY A 97 -37.42 -9.90 21.93
C GLY A 97 -37.09 -9.29 23.30
N ARG A 98 -37.78 -8.21 23.71
CA ARG A 98 -37.65 -7.63 25.04
C ARG A 98 -37.98 -8.63 26.15
N PHE A 99 -38.92 -9.55 25.97
CA PHE A 99 -39.26 -10.54 27.02
C PHE A 99 -38.51 -11.86 26.87
N LEU A 100 -38.08 -12.18 25.65
CA LEU A 100 -37.37 -13.42 25.34
C LEU A 100 -35.89 -13.37 25.71
N PHE A 101 -35.25 -12.19 25.67
CA PHE A 101 -33.80 -12.02 25.87
C PHE A 101 -33.44 -11.17 27.11
N HIS A 102 -34.42 -10.79 27.94
CA HIS A 102 -34.23 -9.96 29.14
C HIS A 102 -34.32 -10.74 30.47
N SER A 103 -34.38 -12.07 30.43
CA SER A 103 -34.35 -12.89 31.64
C SER A 103 -32.90 -13.27 31.98
N GLY A 104 -32.25 -12.46 32.81
CA GLY A 104 -30.97 -12.72 33.44
C GLY A 104 -30.99 -12.16 34.86
#